data_AF-A0A9D7PWM7-F1
#
_entry.id   AF-A0A9D7PWM7-F1
#
_cell.length_a   1.000
_cell.length_b   1.000
_cell.length_c   1.000
_cell.angle_alpha   90.00
_cell.angle_beta   90.00
_cell.angle_gamma   90.00
#
_symmetry.space_group_name_H-M   'P 1'
#
loop_
_entity.id
_entity.type
_entity.pdbx_description
1 polymer ?
#
loop_
_entity_poly.entity_id
_entity_poly.type
_entity_poly.pdbx_seq_one_letter_code
_entity_poly.pdbx_strand_id
1 'polypeptide(L)'
;MKKSVDLNNQNEIGDATSINRLILVGNGFDLAHGMKTSYGDFILWYFRKCWEEAKINYKENILNVRTYKNDLISIEYKVNSSSEKEISTTLDSKNDLNSFIRNTHKFSTFKIKCTFHSNLISLLVKSYTNKNWVDIENAYYEELKRILKTIKELVPSTSDTAIKNLELLNRNFETLKMELQNYLLTIRVPDGNSLIRDEMYCVPEEQISGNAQKLELKNTLILNFNYTSTTNKYANKNSILHIHGDLKNEKKPHYFRLWGRTG
;
A
#
# COMPACT_ATOMS: atom_id res chain seq x y z
N MET A 1 -46.16 59.24 -38.01
CA MET A 1 -45.71 58.73 -36.69
C MET A 1 -45.18 57.32 -36.86
N LYS A 2 -43.87 57.16 -37.09
CA LYS A 2 -43.19 55.85 -37.06
C LYS A 2 -42.21 55.89 -35.91
N LYS A 3 -42.39 54.94 -34.99
CA LYS A 3 -41.62 54.76 -33.76
C LYS A 3 -40.17 54.42 -34.11
N SER A 4 -39.25 55.13 -33.47
CA SER A 4 -37.86 54.71 -33.26
C SER A 4 -37.85 53.44 -32.42
N VAL A 5 -37.13 52.42 -32.89
CA VAL A 5 -36.83 51.20 -32.13
C VAL A 5 -35.41 51.35 -31.62
N ASP A 6 -35.28 51.34 -30.29
CA ASP A 6 -34.01 51.39 -29.57
C ASP A 6 -33.14 50.17 -29.90
N LEU A 7 -31.86 50.46 -30.18
CA LEU A 7 -30.77 49.51 -30.27
C LEU A 7 -30.34 49.09 -28.86
N ASN A 8 -30.88 47.98 -28.35
CA ASN A 8 -30.28 47.29 -27.21
C ASN A 8 -29.14 46.39 -27.71
N ASN A 9 -27.91 46.91 -27.61
CA ASN A 9 -26.68 46.12 -27.59
C ASN A 9 -26.69 45.24 -26.32
N GLN A 10 -27.20 44.01 -26.44
CA GLN A 10 -26.86 42.95 -25.51
C GLN A 10 -25.54 42.36 -25.97
N ASN A 11 -24.48 42.64 -25.20
CA ASN A 11 -23.21 41.92 -25.30
C ASN A 11 -23.48 40.43 -25.08
N GLU A 12 -23.39 39.63 -26.14
CA GLU A 12 -23.27 38.18 -26.05
C GLU A 12 -21.95 37.85 -25.33
N ILE A 13 -22.02 37.68 -24.01
CA ILE A 13 -21.01 36.96 -23.26
C ILE A 13 -21.10 35.52 -23.77
N GLY A 14 -20.09 35.07 -24.51
CA GLY A 14 -20.03 33.70 -25.04
C GLY A 14 -20.32 32.69 -23.93
N ASP A 15 -21.32 31.84 -24.15
CA ASP A 15 -21.79 30.85 -23.20
C ASP A 15 -20.61 30.01 -22.69
N ALA A 16 -20.40 30.00 -21.37
CA ALA A 16 -19.33 29.22 -20.76
C ALA A 16 -19.62 27.73 -20.97
N THR A 17 -18.69 27.03 -21.62
CA THR A 17 -18.79 25.59 -21.85
C THR A 17 -18.57 24.85 -20.54
N SER A 18 -19.62 24.20 -20.03
CA SER A 18 -19.54 23.46 -18.76
C SER A 18 -19.03 22.04 -18.98
N ILE A 19 -18.04 21.60 -18.19
CA ILE A 19 -17.46 20.25 -18.28
C ILE A 19 -17.56 19.47 -16.97
N ASN A 20 -17.63 18.14 -17.08
CA ASN A 20 -17.51 17.23 -15.95
C ASN A 20 -16.07 16.69 -15.89
N ARG A 21 -15.53 16.53 -14.68
CA ARG A 21 -14.15 16.08 -14.45
C ARG A 21 -14.13 14.78 -13.66
N LEU A 22 -13.32 13.83 -14.12
CA LEU A 22 -12.93 12.64 -13.37
C LEU A 22 -11.45 12.78 -12.97
N ILE A 23 -11.16 12.67 -11.68
CA ILE A 23 -9.79 12.69 -11.15
C ILE A 23 -9.45 11.30 -10.64
N LEU A 24 -8.35 10.73 -11.12
CA LEU A 24 -7.83 9.45 -10.65
C LEU A 24 -6.71 9.72 -9.64
N VAL A 25 -6.89 9.26 -8.41
CA VAL A 25 -5.89 9.41 -7.35
C VAL A 25 -5.35 8.03 -7.00
N GLY A 26 -4.04 7.85 -7.16
CA GLY A 26 -3.31 6.65 -6.80
C GLY A 26 -2.22 6.93 -5.77
N ASN A 27 -1.56 5.88 -5.26
CA ASN A 27 -0.74 5.94 -4.04
C ASN A 27 0.41 6.97 -4.13
N GLY A 28 0.82 7.35 -5.35
CA GLY A 28 1.74 8.47 -5.60
C GLY A 28 1.28 9.80 -5.01
N PHE A 29 -0.02 10.01 -4.87
CA PHE A 29 -0.58 11.19 -4.19
C PHE A 29 -0.22 11.20 -2.70
N ASP A 30 -0.40 10.08 -1.98
CA ASP A 30 0.00 9.97 -0.57
C ASP A 30 1.53 10.16 -0.41
N LEU A 31 2.31 9.58 -1.32
CA LEU A 31 3.77 9.73 -1.35
C LEU A 31 4.19 11.19 -1.58
N ALA A 32 3.50 11.93 -2.46
CA ALA A 32 3.74 13.36 -2.68
C ALA A 32 3.43 14.21 -1.44
N HIS A 33 2.57 13.72 -0.54
CA HIS A 33 2.31 14.32 0.78
C HIS A 33 3.33 13.87 1.85
N GLY A 34 4.40 13.17 1.45
CA GLY A 34 5.43 12.67 2.37
C GLY A 34 4.97 11.51 3.24
N MET A 35 3.82 10.90 2.93
CA MET A 35 3.31 9.77 3.70
C MET A 35 4.08 8.50 3.34
N LYS A 36 4.35 7.67 4.35
CA LYS A 36 5.03 6.38 4.19
C LYS A 36 4.05 5.28 3.74
N THR A 37 3.40 5.45 2.60
CA THR A 37 2.38 4.51 2.12
C THR A 37 2.91 3.55 1.07
N SER A 38 4.22 3.53 0.79
CA SER A 38 4.76 2.55 -0.14
C SER A 38 4.73 1.16 0.47
N TYR A 39 4.62 0.13 -0.37
CA TYR A 39 4.78 -1.24 0.10
C TYR A 39 6.15 -1.49 0.73
N GLY A 40 7.18 -0.75 0.32
CA GLY A 40 8.50 -0.84 0.94
C GLY A 40 8.51 -0.34 2.39
N ASP A 41 7.78 0.74 2.67
CA ASP A 41 7.62 1.24 4.04
C ASP A 41 6.86 0.22 4.91
N PHE A 42 5.84 -0.42 4.35
CA PHE A 42 5.13 -1.51 5.00
C PHE A 42 6.05 -2.69 5.34
N ILE A 43 6.86 -3.17 4.39
CA ILE A 43 7.78 -4.30 4.64
C ILE A 43 8.78 -3.94 5.75
N LEU A 44 9.37 -2.76 5.70
CA LEU A 44 10.28 -2.32 6.76
C LEU A 44 9.58 -2.26 8.13
N TRP A 45 8.39 -1.68 8.18
CA TRP A 45 7.57 -1.62 9.39
C TRP A 45 7.24 -3.02 9.93
N TYR A 46 6.84 -3.96 9.05
CA TYR A 46 6.46 -5.31 9.44
C TYR A 46 7.63 -6.07 10.08
N PHE A 47 8.82 -6.01 9.47
CA PHE A 47 10.00 -6.65 10.04
C PHE A 47 10.46 -5.99 11.33
N ARG A 48 10.38 -4.65 11.42
CA ARG A 48 10.62 -3.93 12.68
C ARG A 48 9.68 -4.43 13.77
N LYS A 49 8.37 -4.48 13.51
CA LYS A 49 7.36 -5.00 14.44
C LYS A 49 7.73 -6.41 14.92
N CYS A 50 8.03 -7.32 13.99
CA CYS A 50 8.40 -8.70 14.33
C CYS A 50 9.68 -8.76 15.18
N TRP A 51 10.66 -7.90 14.91
CA TRP A 51 11.90 -7.84 15.70
C TRP A 51 11.65 -7.31 17.11
N GLU A 52 10.85 -6.26 17.26
CA GLU A 52 10.44 -5.75 18.58
C GLU A 52 9.68 -6.82 19.38
N GLU A 53 8.76 -7.54 18.74
CA GLU A 53 8.06 -8.66 19.36
C GLU A 53 9.00 -9.81 19.72
N ALA A 54 10.00 -10.11 18.88
CA ALA A 54 10.98 -11.16 19.15
C ALA A 54 11.89 -10.83 20.35
N LYS A 55 12.11 -9.55 20.66
CA LYS A 55 12.86 -9.12 21.84
C LYS A 55 12.07 -9.31 23.14
N ILE A 56 10.74 -9.30 23.07
CA ILE A 56 9.85 -9.34 24.25
C ILE A 56 9.23 -10.75 24.44
N ASN A 57 8.71 -11.34 23.38
CA ASN A 57 7.88 -12.55 23.40
C ASN A 57 8.64 -13.79 22.89
N TYR A 58 9.89 -13.95 23.33
CA TYR A 58 10.71 -15.09 22.91
C TYR A 58 10.49 -16.33 23.78
N LYS A 59 10.78 -17.50 23.20
CA LYS A 59 11.06 -18.73 23.94
C LYS A 59 12.58 -18.96 23.95
N GLU A 60 13.13 -19.23 25.12
CA GLU A 60 14.56 -19.47 25.31
C GLU A 60 14.82 -20.95 25.61
N ASN A 61 15.84 -21.51 24.97
CA ASN A 61 16.27 -22.89 25.20
C ASN A 61 17.52 -22.95 26.10
N ILE A 62 17.94 -24.18 26.44
CA ILE A 62 19.09 -24.47 27.31
C ILE A 62 20.42 -23.89 26.76
N LEU A 63 20.49 -23.60 25.46
CA LEU A 63 21.66 -23.02 24.79
C LEU A 63 21.62 -21.48 24.73
N ASN A 64 20.68 -20.84 25.44
CA ASN A 64 20.38 -19.40 25.42
C ASN A 64 20.02 -18.88 24.03
N VAL A 65 19.41 -19.73 23.20
CA VAL A 65 18.87 -19.32 21.90
C VAL A 65 17.43 -18.92 22.12
N ARG A 66 17.13 -17.68 21.73
CA ARG A 66 15.80 -17.08 21.77
C ARG A 66 15.13 -17.25 20.43
N THR A 67 13.85 -17.61 20.46
CA THR A 67 13.05 -17.91 19.27
C THR A 67 11.72 -17.19 19.32
N TYR A 68 11.33 -16.62 18.19
CA TYR A 68 10.03 -16.00 17.93
C TYR A 68 9.49 -16.55 16.62
N LYS A 69 8.17 -16.76 16.55
CA LYS A 69 7.52 -17.32 15.37
C LYS A 69 6.11 -16.76 15.22
N ASN A 70 5.76 -16.37 13.99
CA ASN A 70 4.40 -16.05 13.58
C ASN A 70 4.04 -16.81 12.29
N ASP A 71 2.96 -16.43 11.59
CA ASP A 71 2.52 -17.11 10.37
C ASP A 71 3.46 -16.94 9.17
N LEU A 72 4.23 -15.85 9.11
CA LEU A 72 5.07 -15.50 7.95
C LEU A 72 6.54 -15.81 8.18
N ILE A 73 7.06 -15.59 9.39
CA ILE A 73 8.50 -15.70 9.69
C ILE A 73 8.79 -16.35 11.05
N SER A 74 10.00 -16.88 11.18
CA SER A 74 10.63 -17.25 12.45
C SER A 74 11.94 -16.48 12.62
N ILE A 75 12.21 -16.02 13.83
CA ILE A 75 13.45 -15.34 14.20
C ILE A 75 14.12 -16.14 15.30
N GLU A 76 15.37 -16.55 15.06
CA GLU A 76 16.24 -17.19 16.04
C GLU A 76 17.44 -16.28 16.29
N TYR A 77 17.79 -16.02 17.54
CA TYR A 77 18.95 -15.19 17.88
C TYR A 77 19.55 -15.61 19.22
N LYS A 78 20.86 -15.40 19.39
CA LYS A 78 21.56 -15.75 20.62
C LYS A 78 22.13 -14.49 21.27
N VAL A 79 21.75 -14.24 22.52
CA VAL A 79 22.30 -13.12 23.27
C VAL A 79 23.61 -13.54 23.92
N ASN A 80 24.70 -12.86 23.59
CA ASN A 80 25.99 -13.07 24.25
C ASN A 80 26.05 -12.13 25.47
N SER A 81 25.68 -12.65 26.65
CA SER A 81 25.80 -11.98 27.96
C SER A 81 25.50 -10.47 27.94
N SER A 82 24.20 -10.12 28.05
CA SER A 82 23.71 -8.81 28.49
C SER A 82 24.28 -7.56 27.81
N SER A 83 24.59 -7.59 26.51
CA SER A 83 24.96 -6.35 25.82
C SER A 83 23.69 -5.52 25.53
N GLU A 84 23.57 -4.35 26.16
CA GLU A 84 22.46 -3.37 25.92
C GLU A 84 22.31 -3.00 24.44
N LYS A 85 23.39 -3.18 23.67
CA LYS A 85 23.46 -2.97 22.22
C LYS A 85 22.52 -3.89 21.42
N GLU A 86 22.28 -5.12 21.89
CA GLU A 86 21.43 -6.10 21.19
C GLU A 86 19.94 -5.79 21.35
N ILE A 87 19.55 -5.41 22.58
CA ILE A 87 18.17 -5.03 22.92
C ILE A 87 17.80 -3.71 22.22
N SER A 88 18.75 -2.78 22.12
CA SER A 88 18.56 -1.48 21.49
C SER A 88 18.64 -1.50 19.96
N THR A 89 19.01 -2.62 19.32
CA THR A 89 19.09 -2.68 17.85
C THR A 89 17.70 -2.56 17.22
N THR A 90 17.55 -1.61 16.31
CA THR A 90 16.33 -1.29 15.57
C THR A 90 16.47 -1.58 14.07
N LEU A 91 15.32 -1.74 13.39
CA LEU A 91 15.23 -1.86 11.93
C LEU A 91 14.63 -0.58 11.35
N ASP A 92 15.47 0.43 11.14
CA ASP A 92 15.01 1.76 10.71
C ASP A 92 15.26 2.05 9.23
N SER A 93 16.05 1.21 8.55
CA SER A 93 16.38 1.39 7.16
C SER A 93 16.36 0.09 6.36
N LYS A 94 16.29 0.24 5.04
CA LYS A 94 16.47 -0.88 4.10
C LYS A 94 17.80 -1.63 4.33
N ASN A 95 18.87 -0.91 4.66
CA ASN A 95 20.18 -1.51 4.91
C ASN A 95 20.19 -2.32 6.21
N ASP A 96 19.48 -1.87 7.23
CA ASP A 96 19.33 -2.63 8.47
C ASP A 96 18.54 -3.91 8.21
N LEU A 97 17.44 -3.83 7.45
CA LEU A 97 16.67 -5.03 7.07
C LEU A 97 17.51 -6.00 6.22
N ASN A 98 18.27 -5.50 5.26
CA ASN A 98 19.22 -6.32 4.49
C ASN A 98 20.23 -7.05 5.40
N SER A 99 20.76 -6.33 6.39
CA SER A 99 21.74 -6.88 7.34
C SER A 99 21.09 -7.88 8.29
N PHE A 100 19.85 -7.65 8.69
CA PHE A 100 19.05 -8.55 9.52
C PHE A 100 18.77 -9.88 8.81
N ILE A 101 18.36 -9.83 7.54
CA ILE A 101 18.04 -11.03 6.75
C ILE A 101 19.32 -11.82 6.42
N ARG A 102 20.40 -11.13 6.08
CA ARG A 102 21.68 -11.77 5.70
C ARG A 102 22.57 -12.11 6.90
N ASN A 103 22.17 -11.71 8.12
CA ASN A 103 22.96 -11.81 9.33
C ASN A 103 24.36 -11.19 9.17
N THR A 104 24.41 -9.93 8.73
CA THR A 104 25.67 -9.18 8.50
C THR A 104 25.75 -7.92 9.36
N HIS A 105 26.94 -7.31 9.40
CA HIS A 105 27.22 -6.03 10.08
C HIS A 105 26.66 -5.94 11.51
N LYS A 106 25.70 -5.06 11.77
CA LYS A 106 25.10 -4.78 13.08
C LYS A 106 24.56 -6.03 13.79
N PHE A 107 24.27 -7.09 13.05
CA PHE A 107 23.71 -8.34 13.56
C PHE A 107 24.74 -9.48 13.69
N SER A 108 25.99 -9.28 13.22
CA SER A 108 27.04 -10.30 13.30
C SER A 108 27.50 -10.57 14.74
N THR A 109 27.33 -9.60 15.64
CA THR A 109 27.74 -9.69 17.04
C THR A 109 26.92 -10.69 17.86
N PHE A 110 25.68 -11.00 17.43
CA PHE A 110 24.75 -11.86 18.19
C PHE A 110 24.03 -12.93 17.35
N LYS A 111 24.55 -13.25 16.15
CA LYS A 111 24.06 -14.30 15.24
C LYS A 111 22.53 -14.39 15.19
N ILE A 112 21.93 -13.61 14.30
CA ILE A 112 20.49 -13.70 14.01
C ILE A 112 20.22 -14.60 12.81
N LYS A 113 19.09 -15.30 12.82
CA LYS A 113 18.59 -16.07 11.69
C LYS A 113 17.10 -15.79 11.53
N CYS A 114 16.75 -15.17 10.41
CA CYS A 114 15.36 -14.99 10.00
C CYS A 114 15.00 -16.04 8.95
N THR A 115 13.96 -16.83 9.23
CA THR A 115 13.45 -17.87 8.32
C THR A 115 12.08 -17.47 7.80
N PHE A 116 11.88 -17.60 6.49
CA PHE A 116 10.61 -17.32 5.81
C PHE A 116 9.78 -18.60 5.68
N HIS A 117 8.50 -18.57 6.06
CA HIS A 117 7.63 -19.75 6.01
C HIS A 117 7.04 -20.03 4.63
N SER A 118 7.07 -19.04 3.71
CA SER A 118 6.57 -19.20 2.36
C SER A 118 7.45 -18.48 1.33
N ASN A 119 7.29 -18.88 0.07
CA ASN A 119 7.97 -18.18 -1.02
C ASN A 119 7.38 -16.78 -1.25
N LEU A 120 6.11 -16.54 -0.90
CA LEU A 120 5.49 -15.22 -1.02
C LEU A 120 6.28 -14.16 -0.25
N ILE A 121 6.47 -14.33 1.07
CA ILE A 121 7.22 -13.35 1.87
C ILE A 121 8.68 -13.24 1.41
N SER A 122 9.29 -14.35 0.98
CA SER A 122 10.64 -14.38 0.39
C SER A 122 10.73 -13.49 -0.86
N LEU A 123 9.74 -13.55 -1.76
CA LEU A 123 9.67 -12.72 -2.96
C LEU A 123 9.46 -11.24 -2.61
N LEU A 124 8.58 -10.92 -1.66
CA LEU A 124 8.33 -9.53 -1.25
C LEU A 124 9.60 -8.89 -0.68
N VAL A 125 10.29 -9.62 0.20
CA VAL A 125 11.55 -9.18 0.80
C VAL A 125 12.64 -9.04 -0.26
N LYS A 126 12.79 -10.00 -1.18
CA LYS A 126 13.76 -9.90 -2.29
C LYS A 126 13.48 -8.67 -3.18
N SER A 127 12.21 -8.38 -3.44
CA SER A 127 11.82 -7.24 -4.27
C SER A 127 12.13 -5.91 -3.58
N TYR A 128 11.82 -5.80 -2.29
CA TYR A 128 12.20 -4.64 -1.48
C TYR A 128 13.72 -4.44 -1.44
N THR A 129 14.46 -5.50 -1.11
CA THR A 129 15.92 -5.47 -0.92
C THR A 129 16.68 -5.17 -2.21
N ASN A 130 16.21 -5.66 -3.37
CA ASN A 130 16.91 -5.49 -4.65
C ASN A 130 16.42 -4.32 -5.50
N LYS A 131 15.12 -4.03 -5.52
CA LYS A 131 14.51 -3.10 -6.50
C LYS A 131 13.67 -1.98 -5.89
N ASN A 132 13.51 -1.91 -4.57
CA ASN A 132 12.63 -0.97 -3.84
C ASN A 132 11.13 -1.04 -4.20
N TRP A 133 10.77 -1.72 -5.26
CA TRP A 133 9.38 -1.97 -5.64
C TRP A 133 8.93 -3.30 -5.05
N VAL A 134 7.80 -3.28 -4.36
CA VAL A 134 7.09 -4.47 -3.91
C VAL A 134 5.70 -4.46 -4.52
N ASP A 135 5.30 -5.56 -5.14
CA ASP A 135 3.96 -5.79 -5.67
C ASP A 135 3.42 -7.08 -5.05
N ILE A 136 2.56 -6.94 -4.04
CA ILE A 136 2.07 -8.07 -3.25
C ILE A 136 1.13 -8.93 -4.08
N GLU A 137 0.28 -8.31 -4.90
CA GLU A 137 -0.73 -9.00 -5.70
C GLU A 137 -0.07 -9.83 -6.79
N ASN A 138 0.91 -9.25 -7.50
CA ASN A 138 1.66 -9.99 -8.50
C ASN A 138 2.48 -11.13 -7.87
N ALA A 139 3.12 -10.90 -6.72
CA ALA A 139 3.87 -11.95 -6.02
C ALA A 139 2.96 -13.12 -5.58
N TYR A 140 1.76 -12.82 -5.09
CA TYR A 140 0.76 -13.83 -4.76
C TYR A 140 0.30 -14.60 -6.00
N TYR A 141 -0.02 -13.87 -7.08
CA TYR A 141 -0.52 -14.46 -8.31
C TYR A 141 0.50 -15.39 -8.99
N GLU A 142 1.77 -15.01 -9.00
CA GLU A 142 2.84 -15.85 -9.54
C GLU A 142 3.04 -17.12 -8.69
N GLU A 143 2.94 -17.02 -7.37
CA GLU A 143 2.97 -18.21 -6.50
C GLU A 143 1.76 -19.11 -6.70
N LEU A 144 0.57 -18.53 -6.88
CA LEU A 144 -0.64 -19.28 -7.19
C LEU A 144 -0.49 -20.07 -8.49
N LYS A 145 -0.02 -19.43 -9.56
CA LYS A 145 0.27 -20.11 -10.84
C LYS A 145 1.26 -21.26 -10.66
N ARG A 146 2.34 -21.03 -9.91
CA ARG A 146 3.37 -22.04 -9.65
C ARG A 146 2.77 -23.27 -8.98
N ILE A 147 1.95 -23.08 -7.94
CA ILE A 147 1.27 -24.18 -7.23
C ILE A 147 0.27 -24.89 -8.13
N LEU A 148 -0.55 -24.15 -8.90
CA LEU A 148 -1.53 -24.73 -9.83
C LEU A 148 -0.87 -25.55 -10.94
N LYS A 149 0.28 -25.10 -11.45
CA LYS A 149 1.07 -25.87 -12.42
C LYS A 149 1.52 -27.19 -11.82
N THR A 150 2.05 -27.15 -10.59
CA THR A 150 2.40 -28.35 -9.84
C THR A 150 1.19 -29.29 -9.75
N ILE A 151 0.02 -28.84 -9.29
CA ILE A 151 -1.19 -29.69 -9.19
C ILE A 151 -1.55 -30.40 -10.51
N LYS A 152 -1.47 -29.70 -11.64
CA LYS A 152 -1.84 -30.25 -12.95
C LYS A 152 -0.88 -31.31 -13.48
N GLU A 153 0.37 -31.33 -13.02
CA GLU A 153 1.45 -32.16 -13.56
C GLU A 153 1.72 -33.42 -12.71
N LEU A 154 0.88 -33.74 -11.72
CA LEU A 154 1.26 -34.63 -10.60
C LEU A 154 0.42 -35.89 -10.35
N VAL A 155 1.11 -36.86 -9.72
CA VAL A 155 0.62 -38.11 -9.11
C VAL A 155 -0.10 -37.80 -7.77
N PRO A 156 -1.09 -38.60 -7.30
CA PRO A 156 -1.94 -38.26 -6.14
C PRO A 156 -1.23 -37.79 -4.87
N SER A 157 -0.09 -38.39 -4.48
CA SER A 157 0.67 -38.02 -3.28
C SER A 157 1.24 -36.60 -3.31
N THR A 158 1.49 -36.06 -4.51
CA THR A 158 2.05 -34.71 -4.68
C THR A 158 0.93 -33.66 -4.75
N SER A 159 -0.31 -34.10 -5.02
CA SER A 159 -1.52 -33.27 -4.93
C SER A 159 -1.74 -32.77 -3.49
N ASP A 160 -1.62 -33.64 -2.48
CA ASP A 160 -1.81 -33.27 -1.07
C ASP A 160 -0.81 -32.20 -0.60
N THR A 161 0.45 -32.30 -1.04
CA THR A 161 1.47 -31.30 -0.71
C THR A 161 1.17 -29.96 -1.39
N ALA A 162 0.69 -29.98 -2.63
CA ALA A 162 0.34 -28.77 -3.36
C ALA A 162 -0.91 -28.08 -2.79
N ILE A 163 -1.91 -28.85 -2.34
CA ILE A 163 -3.08 -28.33 -1.62
C ILE A 163 -2.66 -27.64 -0.32
N LYS A 164 -1.81 -28.28 0.49
CA LYS A 164 -1.25 -27.66 1.71
C LYS A 164 -0.49 -26.37 1.41
N ASN A 165 0.26 -26.32 0.31
CA ASN A 165 0.95 -25.10 -0.11
C ASN A 165 -0.02 -24.00 -0.54
N LEU A 166 -1.13 -24.34 -1.19
CA LEU A 166 -2.19 -23.39 -1.55
C LEU A 166 -2.88 -22.81 -0.31
N GLU A 167 -3.24 -23.67 0.65
CA GLU A 167 -3.80 -23.25 1.94
C GLU A 167 -2.84 -22.33 2.69
N LEU A 168 -1.55 -22.66 2.72
CA LEU A 168 -0.51 -21.82 3.31
C LEU A 168 -0.38 -20.47 2.58
N LEU A 169 -0.41 -20.46 1.25
CA LEU A 169 -0.34 -19.25 0.44
C LEU A 169 -1.53 -18.32 0.76
N ASN A 170 -2.74 -18.85 0.77
CA ASN A 170 -3.96 -18.09 1.08
C ASN A 170 -3.90 -17.53 2.51
N ARG A 171 -3.53 -18.36 3.50
CA ARG A 171 -3.38 -17.92 4.89
C ARG A 171 -2.35 -16.80 5.01
N ASN A 172 -1.18 -16.95 4.39
CA ASN A 172 -0.13 -15.93 4.41
C ASN A 172 -0.56 -14.63 3.73
N PHE A 173 -1.34 -14.72 2.65
CA PHE A 173 -1.89 -13.54 1.99
C PHE A 173 -2.88 -12.80 2.89
N GLU A 174 -3.77 -13.52 3.58
CA GLU A 174 -4.67 -12.89 4.56
C GLU A 174 -3.91 -12.25 5.73
N THR A 175 -2.87 -12.91 6.26
CA THR A 175 -1.99 -12.31 7.27
C THR A 175 -1.35 -11.01 6.75
N LEU A 176 -0.85 -10.99 5.52
CA LEU A 176 -0.25 -9.80 4.92
C LEU A 176 -1.26 -8.65 4.76
N LYS A 177 -2.49 -8.95 4.36
CA LYS A 177 -3.57 -7.95 4.25
C LYS A 177 -3.88 -7.32 5.62
N MET A 178 -4.03 -8.15 6.64
CA MET A 178 -4.28 -7.69 8.00
C MET A 178 -3.13 -6.82 8.51
N GLU A 179 -1.88 -7.23 8.30
CA GLU A 179 -0.72 -6.45 8.74
C GLU A 179 -0.56 -5.15 7.95
N LEU A 180 -0.87 -5.15 6.65
CA LEU A 180 -0.91 -3.93 5.86
C LEU A 180 -1.98 -2.97 6.38
N GLN A 181 -3.18 -3.47 6.72
CA GLN A 181 -4.23 -2.65 7.32
C GLN A 181 -3.77 -2.05 8.66
N ASN A 182 -3.21 -2.88 9.55
CA ASN A 182 -2.65 -2.43 10.83
C ASN A 182 -1.60 -1.34 10.63
N TYR A 183 -0.71 -1.54 9.65
CA TYR A 183 0.31 -0.55 9.31
C TYR A 183 -0.30 0.78 8.85
N LEU A 184 -1.22 0.73 7.88
CA LEU A 184 -1.85 1.93 7.32
C LEU A 184 -2.64 2.72 8.39
N LEU A 185 -3.21 2.04 9.39
CA LEU A 185 -3.85 2.69 10.53
C LEU A 185 -2.86 3.47 11.43
N THR A 186 -1.56 3.15 11.38
CA THR A 186 -0.52 3.92 12.09
C THR A 186 -0.14 5.22 11.36
N ILE A 187 -0.49 5.36 10.08
CA ILE A 187 -0.11 6.51 9.26
C ILE A 187 -1.05 7.68 9.55
N ARG A 188 -0.47 8.82 9.89
CA ARG A 188 -1.21 10.07 10.03
C ARG A 188 -1.43 10.71 8.66
N VAL A 189 -2.68 11.04 8.37
CA VAL A 189 -3.03 11.81 7.18
C VAL A 189 -2.75 13.29 7.46
N PRO A 190 -1.89 13.97 6.69
CA PRO A 190 -1.61 15.39 6.88
C PRO A 190 -2.84 16.24 6.55
N ASP A 191 -2.79 17.52 6.95
CA ASP A 191 -3.82 18.47 6.56
C ASP A 191 -3.72 18.83 5.08
N GLY A 192 -4.84 19.28 4.52
CA GLY A 192 -4.93 19.65 3.11
C GLY A 192 -4.11 20.91 2.83
N ASN A 193 -3.45 20.93 1.68
CA ASN A 193 -2.73 22.09 1.17
C ASN A 193 -3.62 22.87 0.19
N SER A 194 -3.87 24.16 0.45
CA SER A 194 -4.71 24.98 -0.43
C SER A 194 -4.17 25.07 -1.85
N LEU A 195 -2.84 25.10 -2.04
CA LEU A 195 -2.24 25.15 -3.37
C LEU A 195 -2.52 23.87 -4.16
N ILE A 196 -2.41 22.70 -3.52
CA ILE A 196 -2.73 21.41 -4.16
C ILE A 196 -4.22 21.36 -4.52
N ARG A 197 -5.09 21.88 -3.64
CA ARG A 197 -6.52 21.99 -3.95
C ARG A 197 -6.73 22.90 -5.17
N ASP A 198 -6.12 24.06 -5.20
CA ASP A 198 -6.29 25.03 -6.28
C ASP A 198 -5.78 24.45 -7.62
N GLU A 199 -4.65 23.74 -7.62
CA GLU A 199 -4.15 23.01 -8.80
C GLU A 199 -5.10 21.90 -9.24
N MET A 200 -5.61 21.10 -8.30
CA MET A 200 -6.52 19.98 -8.57
C MET A 200 -7.83 20.43 -9.24
N TYR A 201 -8.30 21.63 -8.89
CA TYR A 201 -9.52 22.24 -9.42
C TYR A 201 -9.26 23.32 -10.48
N CYS A 202 -8.00 23.54 -10.88
CA CYS A 202 -7.66 24.48 -11.94
C CYS A 202 -8.30 24.04 -13.25
N VAL A 203 -8.93 24.97 -13.97
CA VAL A 203 -9.51 24.73 -15.29
C VAL A 203 -8.58 25.36 -16.33
N PRO A 204 -8.05 24.60 -17.29
CA PRO A 204 -7.25 25.19 -18.35
C PRO A 204 -8.10 26.15 -19.18
N GLU A 205 -7.53 27.28 -19.58
CA GLU A 205 -8.11 28.11 -20.63
C GLU A 205 -7.87 27.40 -21.97
N GLU A 206 -8.94 26.93 -22.63
CA GLU A 206 -8.83 26.41 -23.99
C GLU A 206 -8.82 27.57 -24.99
N GLN A 207 -7.68 27.76 -25.68
CA GLN A 207 -7.62 28.62 -26.86
C GLN A 207 -8.17 27.86 -28.07
N ILE A 208 -9.48 27.88 -28.27
CA ILE A 208 -10.11 27.39 -29.51
C ILE A 208 -10.16 28.58 -30.49
N SER A 209 -9.30 28.54 -31.52
CA SER A 209 -9.20 29.49 -32.65
C SER A 209 -9.83 30.88 -32.42
N GLY A 210 -9.08 31.77 -31.78
CA GLY A 210 -9.36 33.22 -31.77
C GLY A 210 -10.34 33.73 -30.71
N ASN A 211 -11.17 32.88 -30.10
CA ASN A 211 -12.05 33.27 -29.00
C ASN A 211 -11.76 32.42 -27.76
N ALA A 212 -11.27 33.04 -26.70
CA ALA A 212 -11.11 32.38 -25.40
C ALA A 212 -12.50 32.01 -24.86
N GLN A 213 -12.86 30.73 -24.93
CA GLN A 213 -14.05 30.22 -24.23
C GLN A 213 -13.66 29.90 -22.80
N LYS A 214 -14.37 30.49 -21.84
CA LYS A 214 -14.20 30.20 -20.42
C LYS A 214 -14.87 28.87 -20.11
N LEU A 215 -14.08 27.86 -19.78
CA LEU A 215 -14.57 26.57 -19.30
C LEU A 215 -14.94 26.66 -17.83
N GLU A 216 -16.06 26.05 -17.45
CA GLU A 216 -16.49 25.96 -16.05
C GLU A 216 -16.68 24.50 -15.62
N LEU A 217 -16.22 24.16 -14.41
CA LEU A 217 -16.40 22.82 -13.84
C LEU A 217 -17.79 22.68 -13.26
N LYS A 218 -18.59 21.79 -13.85
CA LYS A 218 -19.95 21.49 -13.36
C LYS A 218 -19.92 20.45 -12.25
N ASN A 219 -19.29 19.31 -12.50
CA ASN A 219 -19.15 18.22 -11.54
C ASN A 219 -17.72 17.69 -11.54
N THR A 220 -17.19 17.38 -10.36
CA THR A 220 -15.93 16.66 -10.22
C THR A 220 -16.15 15.40 -9.40
N LEU A 221 -15.73 14.25 -9.94
CA LEU A 221 -15.69 12.97 -9.24
C LEU A 221 -14.23 12.54 -9.08
N ILE A 222 -13.84 12.12 -7.88
CA ILE A 222 -12.53 11.58 -7.57
C ILE A 222 -12.66 10.08 -7.37
N LEU A 223 -11.94 9.29 -8.18
CA LEU A 223 -11.73 7.87 -7.93
C LEU A 223 -10.46 7.71 -7.11
N ASN A 224 -10.61 7.38 -5.84
CA ASN A 224 -9.50 7.17 -4.94
C ASN A 224 -9.11 5.69 -4.89
N PHE A 225 -7.95 5.38 -5.47
CA PHE A 225 -7.28 4.09 -5.37
C PHE A 225 -6.29 4.03 -4.19
N ASN A 226 -6.16 5.09 -3.39
CA ASN A 226 -5.35 5.03 -2.18
C ASN A 226 -6.08 4.21 -1.13
N TYR A 227 -5.29 3.55 -0.28
CA TYR A 227 -5.84 2.92 0.91
C TYR A 227 -6.23 3.96 1.96
N THR A 228 -5.63 5.16 1.93
CA THR A 228 -5.87 6.22 2.90
C THR A 228 -6.94 7.22 2.44
N SER A 229 -7.38 8.06 3.37
CA SER A 229 -8.41 9.07 3.15
C SER A 229 -7.85 10.47 2.83
N THR A 230 -6.62 10.58 2.33
CA THR A 230 -5.97 11.88 2.00
C THR A 230 -6.83 12.76 1.09
N THR A 231 -7.54 12.16 0.12
CA THR A 231 -8.48 12.85 -0.78
C THR A 231 -9.62 13.57 -0.05
N ASN A 232 -10.02 13.11 1.14
CA ASN A 232 -11.05 13.77 1.96
C ASN A 232 -10.61 15.16 2.46
N LYS A 233 -9.31 15.49 2.38
CA LYS A 233 -8.79 16.83 2.70
C LYS A 233 -8.98 17.84 1.56
N TYR A 234 -9.28 17.36 0.36
CA TYR A 234 -9.31 18.15 -0.87
C TYR A 234 -10.71 18.29 -1.47
N ALA A 235 -11.64 17.39 -1.12
CA ALA A 235 -12.95 17.36 -1.72
C ALA A 235 -14.05 16.92 -0.75
N ASN A 236 -15.29 17.24 -1.10
CA ASN A 236 -16.46 16.75 -0.39
C ASN A 236 -16.55 15.23 -0.48
N LYS A 237 -16.94 14.56 0.62
CA LYS A 237 -17.06 13.09 0.66
C LYS A 237 -17.96 12.52 -0.44
N ASN A 238 -19.01 13.26 -0.83
CA ASN A 238 -19.95 12.84 -1.88
C ASN A 238 -19.33 12.86 -3.29
N SER A 239 -18.20 13.55 -3.48
CA SER A 239 -17.45 13.59 -4.73
C SER A 239 -16.27 12.62 -4.77
N ILE A 240 -16.15 11.71 -3.79
CA ILE A 240 -15.03 10.76 -3.71
C ILE A 240 -15.58 9.34 -3.67
N LEU A 241 -15.13 8.51 -4.61
CA LEU A 241 -15.37 7.08 -4.61
C LEU A 241 -14.07 6.35 -4.21
N HIS A 242 -14.07 5.75 -3.02
CA HIS A 242 -12.95 4.94 -2.52
C HIS A 242 -13.05 3.51 -3.07
N ILE A 243 -12.18 3.17 -4.02
CA ILE A 243 -12.20 1.87 -4.72
C ILE A 243 -11.86 0.72 -3.77
N HIS A 244 -10.93 0.95 -2.85
CA HIS A 244 -10.52 -0.02 -1.83
C HIS A 244 -11.35 0.07 -0.53
N GLY A 245 -12.37 0.93 -0.47
CA GLY A 245 -13.12 1.17 0.77
C GLY A 245 -12.39 2.06 1.78
N ASP A 246 -12.83 2.04 3.04
CA ASP A 246 -12.37 2.96 4.10
C ASP A 246 -11.73 2.18 5.25
N LEU A 247 -10.42 2.41 5.48
CA LEU A 247 -9.57 1.83 6.54
C LEU A 247 -10.25 1.68 7.90
N LYS A 248 -11.15 2.62 8.24
CA LYS A 248 -11.80 2.71 9.55
C LYS A 248 -13.18 2.05 9.62
N ASN A 249 -13.70 1.51 8.53
CA ASN A 249 -15.05 0.98 8.46
C ASN A 249 -15.06 -0.56 8.35
N GLU A 250 -15.14 -1.22 9.51
CA GLU A 250 -15.12 -2.70 9.65
C GLU A 250 -16.25 -3.42 8.88
N LYS A 251 -17.35 -2.72 8.56
CA LYS A 251 -18.49 -3.33 7.86
C LYS A 251 -18.31 -3.46 6.34
N LYS A 252 -17.27 -2.82 5.78
CA LYS A 252 -16.95 -2.85 4.34
C LYS A 252 -15.44 -2.73 4.09
N PRO A 253 -14.62 -3.69 4.55
CA PRO A 253 -13.24 -3.77 4.11
C PRO A 253 -13.25 -4.22 2.65
N HIS A 254 -13.43 -3.28 1.72
CA HIS A 254 -13.40 -3.54 0.29
C HIS A 254 -11.97 -3.52 -0.27
N TYR A 255 -10.95 -3.59 0.60
CA TYR A 255 -9.54 -3.37 0.24
C TYR A 255 -9.05 -4.29 -0.87
N PHE A 256 -9.70 -5.46 -1.02
CA PHE A 256 -9.35 -6.47 -2.02
C PHE A 256 -10.57 -7.03 -2.76
N ARG A 257 -11.71 -6.32 -2.83
CA ARG A 257 -12.94 -6.84 -3.49
C ARG A 257 -12.81 -7.07 -4.99
N LEU A 258 -11.72 -6.64 -5.63
CA LEU A 258 -11.42 -6.97 -7.02
C LEU A 258 -10.91 -8.42 -7.22
N TRP A 259 -10.65 -9.18 -6.14
CA TRP A 259 -9.98 -10.48 -6.22
C TRP A 259 -10.88 -11.68 -5.86
N GLY A 260 -12.19 -11.56 -6.05
CA GLY A 260 -13.16 -12.60 -5.67
C GLY A 260 -14.42 -12.71 -6.53
N ARG A 261 -14.36 -12.31 -7.80
CA ARG A 261 -15.37 -12.72 -8.80
C ARG A 261 -14.69 -13.45 -9.95
N THR A 262 -14.39 -14.71 -9.69
CA THR A 262 -14.19 -15.73 -10.73
C THR A 262 -15.05 -16.92 -10.36
N GLY A 263 -16.11 -17.16 -11.14
CA GLY A 263 -17.01 -18.32 -11.03
C GLY A 263 -18.24 -18.06 -10.18
#